data_AF-A0A936GDI5-F1
#
_entry.id   AF-A0A936GDI5-F1
#
_cell.length_a   1.000
_cell.length_b   1.000
_cell.length_c   1.000
_cell.angle_alpha   90.00
_cell.angle_beta   90.00
_cell.angle_gamma   90.00
#
_symmetry.space_group_name_H-M   'P 1'
#
loop_
_entity.id
_entity.type
_entity.pdbx_description
1 polymer ?
#
loop_
_entity_poly.entity_id
_entity_poly.type
_entity_poly.pdbx_seq_one_letter_code
_entity_poly.pdbx_strand_id
1 'polypeptide(L)' 'MFLEVKKAEYLIDFKIFIEFSDGVSKTIDLEKELDGTVFEPLRNIEYFKTFTIKFNTIEWDNGADFAPEYLYEIGENI' A
#
# COMPACT_ATOMS: atom_id res chain seq x y z
N MET A 1 -13.63 14.41 6.88
CA MET A 1 -13.14 13.13 7.44
C MET A 1 -12.01 12.70 6.53
N PHE A 2 -10.84 12.35 7.07
CA PHE A 2 -9.71 11.89 6.26
C PHE A 2 -9.85 10.39 6.01
N LEU A 3 -9.36 9.93 4.86
CA LEU A 3 -9.40 8.52 4.50
C LEU A 3 -8.25 7.79 5.23
N GLU A 4 -8.51 6.60 5.76
CA GLU A 4 -7.50 5.81 6.49
C GLU A 4 -7.49 4.37 6.01
N VAL A 5 -6.31 3.74 5.99
CA VAL A 5 -6.16 2.29 5.79
C VAL A 5 -6.50 1.57 7.10
N LYS A 6 -7.51 0.71 7.07
CA LYS A 6 -7.96 -0.10 8.23
C LYS A 6 -7.45 -1.52 8.20
N LYS A 7 -7.29 -2.08 7.01
CA LYS A 7 -6.74 -3.41 6.79
C LYS A 7 -5.87 -3.40 5.56
N ALA A 8 -4.76 -4.13 5.60
CA ALA A 8 -3.88 -4.32 4.47
C ALA A 8 -3.32 -5.75 4.50
N GLU A 9 -3.41 -6.47 3.38
CA GLU A 9 -2.95 -7.86 3.27
C GLU A 9 -2.19 -8.05 1.96
N TYR A 10 -1.03 -8.70 2.04
CA TYR A 10 -0.27 -9.08 0.85
C TYR A 10 -1.07 -10.10 0.03
N LEU A 11 -1.12 -9.90 -1.28
CA LEU A 11 -1.78 -10.84 -2.20
C LEU A 11 -0.76 -11.66 -2.99
N ILE A 12 -0.13 -11.02 -3.97
CA ILE A 12 0.83 -11.62 -4.90
C ILE A 12 1.66 -10.51 -5.55
N ASP A 13 2.89 -10.81 -5.95
CA ASP A 13 3.79 -9.85 -6.61
C ASP A 13 3.85 -8.52 -5.83
N PHE A 14 3.49 -7.40 -6.45
CA PHE A 14 3.43 -6.08 -5.81
C PHE A 14 2.01 -5.64 -5.47
N LYS A 15 1.10 -6.62 -5.28
CA LYS A 15 -0.32 -6.37 -5.01
C LYS A 15 -0.67 -6.51 -3.54
N ILE A 16 -1.43 -5.54 -3.06
CA ILE A 16 -1.92 -5.46 -1.68
C ILE A 16 -3.44 -5.28 -1.71
N PHE A 17 -4.15 -6.09 -0.93
CA PHE A 17 -5.55 -5.83 -0.59
C PHE A 17 -5.60 -4.75 0.47
N ILE A 18 -6.46 -3.75 0.30
CA ILE A 18 -6.67 -2.69 1.30
C ILE A 18 -8.17 -2.51 1.58
N GLU A 19 -8.52 -2.38 2.86
CA GLU A 19 -9.82 -1.88 3.32
C GLU A 19 -9.65 -0.49 3.92
N PHE A 20 -10.46 0.46 3.45
CA PHE A 20 -10.43 1.85 3.88
C PHE A 20 -11.50 2.15 4.94
N SER A 21 -11.33 3.26 5.63
CA SER A 21 -12.24 3.72 6.70
C SER A 21 -13.66 4.04 6.26
N ASP A 22 -13.91 4.23 4.96
CA ASP A 22 -15.24 4.43 4.38
C ASP A 22 -15.97 3.11 4.07
N GLY A 23 -15.32 1.97 4.33
CA GLY A 23 -15.84 0.62 4.07
C GLY A 23 -15.56 0.10 2.66
N VAL A 24 -14.86 0.86 1.81
CA VAL A 24 -14.45 0.40 0.48
C VAL A 24 -13.22 -0.51 0.60
N SER A 25 -13.21 -1.60 -0.15
CA SER A 25 -12.05 -2.47 -0.31
C SER A 25 -11.54 -2.45 -1.75
N LYS A 26 -10.22 -2.42 -1.92
CA LYS A 26 -9.57 -2.37 -3.23
C LYS A 26 -8.36 -3.28 -3.29
N THR A 27 -8.03 -3.74 -4.49
CA THR A 27 -6.72 -4.32 -4.81
C THR A 27 -5.83 -3.24 -5.39
N ILE A 28 -4.66 -3.02 -4.79
CA ILE A 28 -3.67 -2.05 -5.21
C ILE A 28 -2.51 -2.78 -5.87
N ASP A 29 -2.10 -2.37 -7.07
CA ASP A 29 -0.88 -2.83 -7.74
C ASP A 29 0.17 -1.72 -7.71
N LEU A 30 1.26 -1.92 -6.96
CA LEU A 30 2.31 -0.93 -6.78
C LEU A 30 3.50 -1.13 -7.71
N GLU A 31 3.50 -2.13 -8.62
CA GLU A 31 4.69 -2.46 -9.43
C GLU A 31 5.26 -1.26 -10.19
N LYS A 32 4.38 -0.40 -10.71
CA LYS A 32 4.73 0.81 -11.48
C LYS A 32 5.03 2.03 -10.62
N GLU A 33 4.77 1.95 -9.31
CA GLU A 33 4.94 3.05 -8.37
C GLU A 33 6.26 2.96 -7.58
N LEU A 34 7.07 1.91 -7.81
CA LEU A 34 8.33 1.68 -7.09
C LEU A 34 9.52 2.44 -7.67
N ASP A 35 9.30 3.66 -8.14
CA ASP A 35 10.34 4.49 -8.75
C ASP A 35 10.95 5.47 -7.75
N GLY A 36 12.28 5.51 -7.68
CA GLY A 36 13.04 6.41 -6.82
C GLY A 36 13.73 5.70 -5.65
N THR A 37 14.74 6.36 -5.09
CA THR A 37 15.71 5.71 -4.17
C THR A 37 15.08 5.16 -2.89
N VAL A 38 13.96 5.75 -2.42
CA VAL A 38 13.25 5.26 -1.23
C VAL A 38 12.43 3.99 -1.54
N PHE A 39 11.97 3.81 -2.77
CA PHE A 39 11.15 2.68 -3.18
C PHE A 39 11.96 1.53 -3.79
N GLU A 40 13.18 1.77 -4.24
CA GLU A 40 14.07 0.72 -4.78
C GLU A 40 14.16 -0.56 -3.93
N PRO A 41 14.28 -0.51 -2.58
CA PRO A 41 14.27 -1.71 -1.75
C PRO A 41 12.98 -2.54 -1.86
N LEU A 42 11.85 -1.90 -2.17
CA LEU A 42 10.55 -2.56 -2.30
C LEU A 42 10.47 -3.47 -3.52
N ARG A 43 11.39 -3.37 -4.48
CA ARG A 43 11.48 -4.31 -5.63
C ARG A 43 11.85 -5.73 -5.18
N ASN A 44 12.40 -5.90 -3.97
CA ASN A 44 12.56 -7.21 -3.37
C ASN A 44 11.22 -7.64 -2.73
N ILE A 45 10.62 -8.70 -3.26
CA ILE A 45 9.32 -9.21 -2.78
C ILE A 45 9.30 -9.57 -1.29
N GLU A 46 10.38 -10.12 -0.76
CA GLU A 46 10.44 -10.46 0.67
C GLU A 46 10.45 -9.21 1.55
N TYR A 47 11.06 -8.12 1.07
CA TYR A 47 11.00 -6.82 1.74
C TYR A 47 9.65 -6.13 1.52
N PHE A 48 9.08 -6.22 0.31
CA PHE A 48 7.75 -5.69 0.01
C PHE A 48 6.69 -6.26 0.96
N LYS A 49 6.74 -7.55 1.29
CA LYS A 49 5.82 -8.21 2.22
C LYS A 49 5.87 -7.67 3.65
N THR A 50 6.90 -6.93 4.04
CA THR A 50 7.07 -6.45 5.42
C THR A 50 6.34 -5.14 5.72
N PHE A 51 5.49 -4.65 4.81
CA PHE A 51 4.71 -3.44 5.08
C PHE A 51 3.87 -3.61 6.34
N THR A 52 3.62 -2.50 7.03
CA THR A 52 2.73 -2.45 8.19
C THR A 52 1.82 -1.24 8.08
N ILE A 53 0.69 -1.26 8.80
CA ILE A 53 -0.17 -0.08 8.89
C ILE A 53 0.39 0.84 9.98
N LYS A 54 0.79 2.05 9.60
CA LYS A 54 1.34 3.08 10.47
C LYS A 54 0.84 4.46 10.03
N PHE A 55 0.56 5.34 11.00
CA PHE A 55 0.04 6.68 10.74
C PHE A 55 -1.13 6.73 9.73
N ASN A 56 -2.06 5.78 9.86
CA ASN A 56 -3.25 5.62 9.01
C ASN A 56 -3.00 5.16 7.57
N THR A 57 -1.80 4.71 7.21
CA THR A 57 -1.50 4.15 5.88
C THR A 57 -0.53 2.95 5.94
N ILE A 58 -0.16 2.37 4.79
CA ILE A 58 0.90 1.37 4.69
C ILE A 58 2.28 2.04 4.66
N GLU A 59 3.22 1.52 5.45
CA GLU A 59 4.61 1.99 5.55
C GLU A 59 5.58 0.80 5.64
N TRP A 60 6.77 0.95 5.07
CA TRP A 60 7.90 0.02 5.21
C TRP A 60 8.96 0.57 6.17
N ASP A 61 9.84 -0.31 6.69
CA ASP A 61 10.87 0.07 7.69
C ASP A 61 11.84 1.16 7.23
N ASN A 62 12.01 1.33 5.91
CA ASN A 62 12.82 2.41 5.32
C ASN A 62 12.08 3.76 5.26
N GLY A 63 10.84 3.83 5.76
CA GLY A 63 9.99 5.01 5.74
C GLY A 63 9.26 5.26 4.42
N ALA A 64 9.31 4.33 3.47
CA ALA A 64 8.48 4.42 2.28
C ALA A 64 7.01 4.25 2.67
N ASP A 65 6.14 5.14 2.20
CA ASP A 65 4.70 5.10 2.41
C ASP A 65 3.95 5.57 1.16
N PHE A 66 2.64 5.33 1.15
CA PHE A 66 1.73 5.88 0.14
C PHE A 66 0.53 6.48 0.86
N ALA A 67 0.10 7.68 0.49
CA ALA A 67 -1.06 8.30 1.12
C ALA A 67 -2.35 7.48 0.87
N PRO A 68 -3.27 7.35 1.85
CA PRO A 68 -4.51 6.61 1.66
C PRO A 68 -5.33 7.05 0.45
N GLU A 69 -5.39 8.36 0.18
CA GLU A 69 -6.11 8.93 -0.97
C GLU A 69 -5.52 8.48 -2.30
N TYR A 70 -4.19 8.37 -2.37
CA TYR A 70 -3.50 7.91 -3.57
C TYR A 70 -3.75 6.42 -3.82
N LEU A 71 -3.65 5.59 -2.78
CA LEU A 71 -4.00 4.17 -2.84
C LEU A 71 -5.46 3.97 -3.28
N TYR A 72 -6.37 4.80 -2.79
CA TYR A 72 -7.78 4.75 -3.16
C TYR A 72 -8.01 5.06 -4.65
N GLU A 73 -7.27 6.05 -5.18
CA GLU A 73 -7.36 6.48 -6.58
C GLU A 73 -6.89 5.39 -7.55
N ILE A 74 -5.74 4.77 -7.28
CA ILE A 74 -5.14 3.77 -8.19
C ILE A 74 -5.74 2.36 -8.02
N GLY A 75 -6.43 2.12 -6.91
CA GLY A 75 -6.95 0.79 -6.56
C GLY A 75 -8.17 0.36 -7.35
N GLU A 76 -8.21 -0.90 -7.74
CA GLU A 76 -9.37 -1.52 -8.38
C GLU A 76 -10.36 -2.04 -7.33
N ASN A 77 -11.65 -1.71 -7.49
CA ASN A 77 -12.70 -2.20 -6.59
C ASN A 77 -12.82 -3.73 -6.71
N ILE A 78 -13.16 -4.37 -5.59
CA ILE A 78 -13.43 -5.81 -5.50
C ILE A 78 -14.91 -6.10 -5.73
#